data_AF-A0A2W5VGE2-F1
#
_entry.id   AF-A0A2W5VGE2-F1
#
_cell.length_a   1.000
_cell.length_b   1.000
_cell.length_c   1.000
_cell.angle_alpha   90.00
_cell.angle_beta   90.00
_cell.angle_gamma   90.00
#
_symmetry.space_group_name_H-M   'P 1'
#
loop_
_entity.id
_entity.type
_entity.pdbx_description
1 polymer ?
#
loop_
_entity_poly.entity_id
_entity_poly.type
_entity_poly.pdbx_seq_one_letter_code
_entity_poly.pdbx_strand_id
1 'polypeptide(L)'
;MAARIIALFNLKPGVSVADYEAWAKAKDLPTVNGLGSVANFEVFRSAGLLMGEGKPPYEYVEIIDVADMDKFGADVSTPGMQAIAAEFGAFADAVFIMTEKLDWTA
;
A
#
# COMPACT_ATOMS: atom_id res chain seq x y z
N MET A 1 -13.27 3.42 -14.05
CA MET A 1 -13.59 4.24 -12.86
C MET A 1 -12.32 4.33 -12.03
N ALA A 2 -12.04 5.49 -11.42
CA ALA A 2 -10.91 5.59 -10.50
C ALA A 2 -11.20 4.70 -9.29
N ALA A 3 -10.34 3.72 -9.06
CA ALA A 3 -10.46 2.80 -7.93
C ALA A 3 -9.42 3.19 -6.88
N ARG A 4 -9.74 2.99 -5.61
CA ARG A 4 -8.77 3.15 -4.53
C ARG A 4 -8.54 1.80 -3.87
N ILE A 5 -7.28 1.43 -3.74
CA ILE A 5 -6.86 0.25 -3.00
C ILE A 5 -6.28 0.72 -1.67
N ILE A 6 -6.69 0.05 -0.59
CA ILE A 6 -6.15 0.25 0.74
C ILE A 6 -5.38 -1.02 1.11
N ALA A 7 -4.08 -0.91 1.40
CA ALA A 7 -3.33 -2.01 1.99
C ALA A 7 -3.15 -1.77 3.48
N LEU A 8 -3.41 -2.81 4.27
CA LEU A 8 -3.29 -2.80 5.73
C LEU A 8 -2.34 -3.91 6.16
N PHE A 9 -1.30 -3.58 6.93
CA PHE A 9 -0.31 -4.57 7.33
C PHE A 9 0.40 -4.26 8.65
N ASN A 10 0.97 -5.31 9.20
CA ASN A 10 1.92 -5.29 10.32
C ASN A 10 3.24 -5.88 9.83
N LEU A 11 4.35 -5.39 10.35
CA LEU A 11 5.64 -5.99 10.05
C LEU A 11 5.74 -7.39 10.66
N LYS A 12 6.42 -8.30 9.97
CA LYS A 12 6.69 -9.65 10.47
C LYS A 12 7.55 -9.60 11.73
N PRO A 13 7.45 -10.59 12.63
CA PRO A 13 8.29 -10.63 13.83
C PRO A 13 9.79 -10.54 13.49
N GLY A 14 10.49 -9.62 14.15
CA GLY A 14 11.93 -9.42 13.95
C GLY A 14 12.31 -8.51 12.77
N VAL A 15 11.35 -8.06 11.97
CA VAL A 15 11.60 -7.06 10.92
C VAL A 15 11.86 -5.69 11.55
N SER A 16 12.93 -5.04 11.10
CA SER A 16 13.29 -3.68 11.52
C SER A 16 12.39 -2.65 10.85
N VAL A 17 11.77 -1.79 11.67
CA VAL A 17 11.01 -0.63 11.20
C VAL A 17 11.88 0.27 10.31
N ALA A 18 13.13 0.52 10.71
CA ALA A 18 14.02 1.40 9.96
C ALA A 18 14.37 0.81 8.59
N ASP A 19 14.53 -0.52 8.49
CA ASP A 19 14.87 -1.17 7.24
C ASP A 19 13.67 -1.16 6.29
N TYR A 20 12.46 -1.42 6.81
CA TYR A 20 11.23 -1.30 6.03
C TYR A 20 11.02 0.13 5.54
N GLU A 21 11.06 1.14 6.42
CA GLU A 21 10.82 2.54 6.04
C GLU A 21 11.89 3.04 5.04
N ALA A 22 13.15 2.63 5.19
CA ALA A 22 14.21 2.95 4.24
C ALA A 22 13.98 2.30 2.87
N TRP A 23 13.59 1.02 2.85
CA TRP A 23 13.23 0.30 1.62
C TRP A 23 12.02 0.94 0.94
N ALA A 24 10.97 1.24 1.68
CA ALA A 24 9.74 1.84 1.16
C ALA A 24 10.03 3.19 0.50
N LYS A 25 10.82 4.03 1.16
CA LYS A 25 11.26 5.33 0.62
C LYS A 25 12.13 5.22 -0.62
N ALA A 26 13.06 4.26 -0.64
CA ALA A 26 14.07 4.18 -1.69
C ALA A 26 13.58 3.41 -2.93
N LYS A 27 12.67 2.46 -2.77
CA LYS A 27 12.24 1.55 -3.83
C LYS A 27 10.73 1.56 -4.06
N ASP A 28 9.95 1.29 -3.03
CA ASP A 28 8.52 1.02 -3.18
C ASP A 28 7.75 2.26 -3.68
N LEU A 29 7.79 3.34 -2.89
CA LEU A 29 7.16 4.61 -3.19
C LEU A 29 7.50 5.14 -4.60
N PRO A 30 8.77 5.24 -5.04
CA PRO A 30 9.09 5.71 -6.37
C PRO A 30 8.70 4.72 -7.48
N THR A 31 8.73 3.41 -7.22
CA THR A 31 8.35 2.42 -8.24
C THR A 31 6.85 2.45 -8.49
N VAL A 32 6.04 2.40 -7.43
CA VAL A 32 4.57 2.38 -7.55
C VAL A 32 4.05 3.71 -8.08
N ASN A 33 4.58 4.85 -7.62
CA ASN A 33 4.23 6.17 -8.20
C ASN A 33 4.74 6.36 -9.64
N GLY A 34 5.69 5.53 -10.09
CA GLY A 34 6.18 5.54 -11.47
C GLY A 34 5.30 4.74 -12.45
N LEU A 35 4.33 3.97 -11.96
CA LEU A 35 3.43 3.19 -12.80
C LEU A 35 2.41 4.09 -13.48
N GLY A 36 2.25 3.95 -14.79
CA GLY A 36 1.31 4.78 -15.56
C GLY A 36 -0.17 4.54 -15.23
N SER A 37 -0.46 3.44 -14.51
CA SER A 37 -1.79 3.12 -13.98
C SER A 37 -2.08 3.73 -12.60
N VAL A 38 -1.07 4.26 -11.91
CA VAL A 38 -1.19 4.83 -10.55
C VAL A 38 -1.20 6.36 -10.63
N ALA A 39 -2.22 6.97 -10.03
CA ALA A 39 -2.34 8.42 -9.91
C ALA A 39 -1.60 8.97 -8.68
N ASN A 40 -1.64 8.22 -7.58
CA ASN A 40 -1.00 8.58 -6.32
C ASN A 40 -0.81 7.34 -5.45
N PHE A 41 0.33 7.26 -4.75
CA PHE A 41 0.61 6.22 -3.78
C PHE A 41 1.30 6.81 -2.54
N GLU A 42 0.69 6.56 -1.38
CA GLU A 42 1.14 7.07 -0.09
C GLU A 42 1.15 5.95 0.96
N VAL A 43 2.15 5.99 1.84
CA VAL A 43 2.32 5.07 2.98
C VAL A 43 2.21 5.87 4.27
N PHE A 44 1.37 5.41 5.20
CA PHE A 44 1.14 6.00 6.50
C PHE A 44 1.51 5.01 7.59
N ARG A 45 2.27 5.46 8.58
CA ARG A 45 2.43 4.74 9.84
C ARG A 45 1.31 5.13 10.81
N SER A 46 0.67 4.14 11.41
CA SER A 46 -0.35 4.35 12.44
C SER A 46 0.29 4.98 13.68
N ALA A 47 -0.14 6.19 14.04
CA ALA A 47 0.39 6.92 15.19
C ALA A 47 -0.30 6.56 16.52
N GLY A 48 -1.52 6.02 16.46
CA GLY A 48 -2.33 5.69 17.64
C GLY A 48 -3.82 5.58 17.29
N LEU A 49 -4.63 5.20 18.29
CA LEU A 49 -6.09 5.23 18.18
C LEU A 49 -6.59 6.64 18.54
N LEU A 50 -7.56 7.16 17.77
CA LEU A 50 -8.18 8.45 18.07
C LEU A 50 -9.06 8.39 19.34
N MET A 51 -9.76 7.27 19.52
CA MET A 51 -10.62 7.00 20.67
C MET A 51 -10.32 5.61 21.21
N GLY A 52 -10.33 5.45 22.54
CA GLY A 52 -10.07 4.18 23.22
C GLY A 52 -8.60 3.95 23.60
N GLU A 53 -8.36 2.87 24.34
CA GLU A 53 -7.02 2.45 24.77
C GLU A 53 -6.50 1.31 23.90
N GLY A 54 -5.17 1.19 23.77
CA GLY A 54 -4.52 0.09 23.05
C GLY A 54 -3.76 0.55 21.80
N LYS A 55 -3.44 -0.42 20.93
CA LYS A 55 -2.70 -0.19 19.68
C LYS A 55 -3.64 -0.24 18.48
N PRO A 56 -3.35 0.52 17.40
CA PRO A 56 -3.97 0.32 16.11
C PRO A 56 -3.87 -1.15 15.66
N PRO A 57 -4.89 -1.71 15.01
CA PRO A 57 -4.87 -3.11 14.54
C PRO A 57 -3.84 -3.35 13.42
N TYR A 58 -3.44 -2.29 12.73
CA TYR A 58 -2.42 -2.30 11.68
C TYR A 58 -1.39 -1.19 11.94
N GLU A 59 -0.11 -1.53 11.82
CA GLU A 59 1.01 -0.61 11.99
C GLU A 59 1.14 0.36 10.82
N TYR A 60 0.74 -0.06 9.61
CA TYR A 60 0.82 0.74 8.40
C TYR A 60 -0.45 0.65 7.55
N VAL A 61 -0.67 1.74 6.80
CA VAL A 61 -1.73 1.89 5.82
C VAL A 61 -1.13 2.42 4.53
N GLU A 62 -1.36 1.71 3.44
CA GLU A 62 -1.06 2.18 2.09
C GLU A 62 -2.35 2.62 1.40
N ILE A 63 -2.29 3.73 0.68
CA ILE A 63 -3.36 4.23 -0.16
C ILE A 63 -2.84 4.31 -1.59
N ILE A 64 -3.44 3.53 -2.48
CA ILE A 64 -3.11 3.51 -3.91
C ILE A 64 -4.33 4.02 -4.67
N ASP A 65 -4.20 5.20 -5.26
CA ASP A 65 -5.17 5.74 -6.20
C ASP A 65 -4.86 5.24 -7.60
N VAL A 66 -5.70 4.35 -8.10
CA VAL A 66 -5.54 3.71 -9.40
C VAL A 66 -6.35 4.47 -10.45
N ALA A 67 -5.64 5.02 -11.45
CA ALA A 67 -6.25 5.71 -12.57
C ALA A 67 -6.96 4.75 -13.54
N ASP A 68 -6.42 3.53 -13.70
CA ASP A 68 -6.89 2.52 -14.65
C ASP A 68 -6.58 1.10 -14.11
N MET A 69 -7.63 0.37 -13.70
CA MET A 69 -7.49 -0.95 -13.09
C MET A 69 -7.01 -2.04 -14.06
N ASP A 70 -7.34 -1.93 -15.35
CA ASP A 70 -6.90 -2.92 -16.35
C ASP A 70 -5.40 -2.78 -16.58
N LYS A 71 -4.93 -1.54 -16.71
CA LYS A 71 -3.48 -1.25 -16.79
C LYS A 71 -2.76 -1.59 -15.50
N PHE A 72 -3.38 -1.34 -14.35
CA PHE A 72 -2.81 -1.69 -13.06
C PHE A 72 -2.54 -3.20 -12.97
N GLY A 73 -3.49 -4.03 -13.39
CA GLY A 73 -3.30 -5.49 -13.48
C GLY A 73 -2.10 -5.88 -14.35
N ALA A 74 -1.89 -5.21 -15.48
CA ALA A 74 -0.73 -5.43 -16.34
C ALA A 74 0.58 -4.97 -15.69
N ASP A 75 0.60 -3.77 -15.08
CA ASP A 75 1.77 -3.19 -14.42
C ASP A 75 2.24 -4.05 -13.26
N VAL A 76 1.32 -4.51 -12.39
CA VAL A 76 1.67 -5.38 -11.25
C VAL A 76 2.10 -6.78 -11.67
N SER A 77 1.74 -7.21 -12.88
CA SER A 77 2.18 -8.50 -13.44
C SER A 77 3.58 -8.43 -14.06
N THR A 78 4.19 -7.25 -14.14
CA THR A 78 5.55 -7.12 -14.68
C THR A 78 6.58 -7.78 -13.75
N PRO A 79 7.69 -8.33 -14.29
CA PRO A 79 8.74 -8.93 -13.46
C PRO A 79 9.33 -7.98 -12.41
N GLY A 80 9.43 -6.68 -12.74
CA GLY A 80 9.92 -5.66 -11.82
C GLY A 80 8.98 -5.48 -10.62
N MET A 81 7.67 -5.38 -10.88
CA MET A 81 6.70 -5.20 -9.78
C MET A 81 6.52 -6.48 -8.96
N GLN A 82 6.62 -7.66 -9.58
CA GLN A 82 6.63 -8.94 -8.85
C GLN A 82 7.85 -9.07 -7.93
N ALA A 83 9.01 -8.54 -8.31
CA ALA A 83 10.18 -8.48 -7.44
C ALA A 83 9.94 -7.53 -6.25
N ILE A 84 9.35 -6.35 -6.48
CA ILE A 84 8.96 -5.43 -5.40
C ILE A 84 7.95 -6.09 -4.45
N ALA A 85 6.92 -6.76 -4.98
CA ALA A 85 5.93 -7.47 -4.17
C ALA A 85 6.55 -8.61 -3.34
N ALA A 86 7.54 -9.32 -3.89
CA ALA A 86 8.29 -10.34 -3.16
C ALA A 86 9.16 -9.74 -2.05
N GLU A 87 9.85 -8.63 -2.32
CA GLU A 87 10.61 -7.88 -1.30
C GLU A 87 9.68 -7.38 -0.19
N PHE A 88 8.52 -6.79 -0.54
CA PHE A 88 7.49 -6.39 0.41
C PHE A 88 6.99 -7.55 1.26
N GLY A 89 6.72 -8.70 0.63
CA GLY A 89 6.28 -9.92 1.32
C GLY A 89 7.32 -10.49 2.29
N ALA A 90 8.60 -10.10 2.21
CA ALA A 90 9.59 -10.42 3.22
C ALA A 90 9.46 -9.54 4.47
N PHE A 91 8.93 -8.32 4.35
CA PHE A 91 8.71 -7.38 5.45
C PHE A 91 7.37 -7.60 6.16
N ALA A 92 6.30 -7.87 5.42
CA ALA A 92 4.94 -7.85 5.97
C ALA A 92 4.01 -8.86 5.28
N ASP A 93 2.95 -9.25 5.99
CA ASP A 93 1.77 -9.88 5.37
C ASP A 93 0.65 -8.82 5.35
N ALA A 94 0.21 -8.46 4.15
CA ALA A 94 -0.77 -7.39 3.95
C ALA A 94 -2.12 -7.91 3.46
N VAL A 95 -3.18 -7.17 3.82
CA VAL A 95 -4.50 -7.31 3.23
C VAL A 95 -4.70 -6.14 2.28
N PHE A 96 -5.04 -6.44 1.02
CA PHE A 96 -5.37 -5.44 0.01
C PHE A 96 -6.88 -5.39 -0.20
N ILE A 97 -7.45 -4.20 -0.02
CA ILE A 97 -8.90 -3.96 -0.08
C ILE A 97 -9.16 -3.01 -1.24
N MET A 98 -9.87 -3.48 -2.25
CA MET A 98 -10.39 -2.62 -3.31
C MET A 98 -11.63 -1.88 -2.80
N THR A 99 -11.71 -0.58 -3.07
CA THR A 99 -12.82 0.28 -2.63
C THR A 99 -13.53 0.90 -3.81
N GLU A 100 -14.82 1.17 -3.61
CA GLU A 100 -15.64 1.98 -4.49
C GLU A 100 -16.01 3.27 -3.77
N LYS A 101 -15.83 4.40 -4.46
CA LYS A 101 -16.26 5.69 -3.92
C LYS A 101 -17.78 5.80 -4.05
N LEU A 102 -18.46 5.92 -2.92
CA LEU A 102 -19.89 6.20 -2.91
C LEU A 102 -20.18 7.56 -3.55
N ASP A 103 -21.17 7.57 -4.45
CA ASP A 103 -21.76 8.79 -4.97
C ASP A 103 -22.87 9.26 -4.01
N TRP A 104 -22.73 10.49 -3.52
CA TRP A 104 -23.66 11.10 -2.56
C TRP A 104 -24.61 12.10 -3.22
N THR A 105 -24.58 12.20 -4.55
CA THR A 105 -25.35 13.19 -5.31
C THR A 105 -26.68 12.67 -5.86
N ALA A 106 -27.07 11.45 -5.48
CA ALA A 106 -28.39 10.87 -5.79
C ALA A 106 -29.51 11.46 -4.93
#